data_AF-W7M2F8-F1
#
_entry.id   AF-W7M2F8-F1
#
_cell.length_a   1.000
_cell.length_b   1.000
_cell.length_c   1.000
_cell.angle_alpha   90.00
_cell.angle_beta   90.00
_cell.angle_gamma   90.00
#
_symmetry.space_group_name_H-M   'P 1'
#
loop_
_entity.id
_entity.type
_entity.pdbx_description
1 polymer ?
#
loop_
_entity_poly.entity_id
_entity_poly.type
_entity_poly.pdbx_seq_one_letter_code
_entity_poly.pdbx_strand_id
1 'polypeptide(L)'
;MADVKAKAEALVPKFKLDRILNQDQAGRRISLYGSIDDQPALLILERAPFPTSQNYLTDVPAQLVRIQNLGANDIYHWFMGRSGTETTKPDDADFFADLKINLIYPCTETHVKKYSKQGVRFVTETPEIYKDRIRPYMLSKREEGRLNGNEALVRPGDEGFLMLPDLNWDRKTLDALHLLALVERRDIWSLRDLRKKHIPWLQHMKTHLIDATVKTYPSIEPDQLKLYVHYQPTYYHFHIHIVHVQLEAGATQATGKAVGLESIMETLGAMRGK
;
A
#
# COMPACT_ATOMS: atom_id res chain seq x y z
N MET A 1 1.69 -0.61 27.97
CA MET A 1 1.96 -0.89 26.54
C MET A 1 2.54 -2.28 26.32
N ALA A 2 3.55 -2.74 27.09
CA ALA A 2 4.13 -4.08 26.95
C ALA A 2 3.09 -5.23 27.04
N ASP A 3 2.17 -5.15 28.01
CA ASP A 3 1.09 -6.14 28.19
C ASP A 3 0.14 -6.24 26.98
N VAL A 4 -0.10 -5.14 26.25
CA VAL A 4 -0.94 -5.16 25.05
C VAL A 4 -0.23 -5.86 23.88
N LYS A 5 1.08 -5.65 23.72
CA LYS A 5 1.88 -6.31 22.68
C LYS A 5 1.97 -7.81 22.90
N ALA A 6 2.33 -8.23 24.12
CA ALA A 6 2.41 -9.65 24.48
C ALA A 6 1.07 -10.37 24.29
N LYS A 7 -0.04 -9.73 24.65
CA LYS A 7 -1.40 -10.26 24.39
C LYS A 7 -1.69 -10.42 22.90
N ALA A 8 -1.27 -9.47 22.06
CA ALA A 8 -1.44 -9.56 20.62
C ALA A 8 -0.58 -10.67 19.99
N GLU A 9 0.67 -10.82 20.44
CA GLU A 9 1.59 -11.88 19.99
C GLU A 9 1.05 -13.28 20.32
N ALA A 10 0.44 -13.45 21.50
CA ALA A 10 -0.16 -14.71 21.94
C ALA A 10 -1.38 -15.16 21.10
N LEU A 11 -1.97 -14.28 20.28
CA LEU A 11 -3.09 -14.63 19.40
C LEU A 11 -2.64 -15.42 18.16
N VAL A 12 -1.47 -15.11 17.61
CA VAL A 12 -1.01 -15.70 16.33
C VAL A 12 -0.88 -17.23 16.40
N PRO A 13 -0.26 -17.83 17.44
CA PRO A 13 -0.15 -19.29 17.55
C PRO A 13 -1.48 -20.01 17.76
N LYS A 14 -2.53 -19.30 18.21
CA LYS A 14 -3.87 -19.87 18.41
C LYS A 14 -4.69 -19.96 17.13
N PHE A 15 -4.23 -19.36 16.03
CA PHE A 15 -4.97 -19.33 14.78
C PHE A 15 -5.17 -20.73 14.20
N LYS A 16 -6.43 -21.12 14.04
CA LYS A 16 -6.83 -22.36 13.37
C LYS A 16 -7.27 -22.02 11.96
N LEU A 17 -6.53 -22.50 10.96
CA LEU A 17 -6.85 -22.31 9.55
C LEU A 17 -8.14 -23.06 9.18
N ASP A 18 -9.05 -22.39 8.48
CA ASP A 18 -10.19 -22.99 7.81
C ASP A 18 -9.92 -23.08 6.30
N ARG A 19 -9.69 -21.95 5.63
CA ARG A 19 -9.45 -21.90 4.18
C ARG A 19 -8.58 -20.74 3.74
N ILE A 20 -7.99 -20.89 2.55
CA ILE A 20 -7.26 -19.82 1.87
C ILE A 20 -8.27 -18.87 1.21
N LEU A 21 -8.13 -17.57 1.44
CA LEU A 21 -8.95 -16.54 0.81
C LEU A 21 -8.34 -16.07 -0.51
N ASN A 22 -7.05 -15.76 -0.53
CA ASN A 22 -6.33 -15.28 -1.70
C ASN A 22 -4.83 -15.52 -1.59
N GLN A 23 -4.15 -15.60 -2.73
CA GLN A 23 -2.71 -15.54 -2.85
C GLN A 23 -2.36 -14.57 -3.99
N ASP A 24 -1.56 -13.55 -3.69
CA ASP A 24 -1.20 -12.48 -4.63
C ASP A 24 0.27 -12.05 -4.46
N GLN A 25 0.66 -10.92 -5.06
CA GLN A 25 2.04 -10.41 -5.06
C GLN A 25 3.08 -11.47 -5.49
N ALA A 26 2.84 -12.09 -6.65
CA ALA A 26 3.68 -13.18 -7.16
C ALA A 26 3.87 -14.35 -6.16
N GLY A 27 2.86 -14.61 -5.33
CA GLY A 27 2.88 -15.69 -4.33
C GLY A 27 3.55 -15.32 -3.00
N ARG A 28 4.07 -14.08 -2.87
CA ARG A 28 4.76 -13.60 -1.67
C ARG A 28 3.80 -13.17 -0.56
N ARG A 29 2.49 -13.06 -0.84
CA ARG A 29 1.46 -12.80 0.16
C ARG A 29 0.28 -13.76 0.07
N ILE A 30 -0.19 -14.21 1.22
CA ILE A 30 -1.33 -15.12 1.35
C ILE A 30 -2.29 -14.63 2.45
N SER A 31 -3.58 -14.60 2.13
CA SER A 31 -4.67 -14.26 3.07
C SER A 31 -5.40 -15.53 3.48
N LEU A 32 -5.48 -15.76 4.79
CA LEU A 32 -6.02 -16.97 5.39
C LEU A 32 -7.24 -16.61 6.25
N TYR A 33 -8.31 -17.40 6.11
CA TYR A 33 -9.48 -17.33 6.98
C TYR A 33 -9.48 -18.51 7.95
N GLY A 34 -9.88 -18.24 9.18
CA GLY A 34 -9.88 -19.22 10.24
C GLY A 34 -10.57 -18.70 11.49
N SER A 35 -10.16 -19.23 12.64
CA SER A 35 -10.71 -18.86 13.94
C SER A 35 -9.63 -18.79 15.02
N ILE A 36 -9.83 -17.93 16.00
CA ILE A 36 -9.10 -17.90 17.28
C ILE A 36 -10.16 -17.90 18.38
N ASP A 37 -10.02 -18.78 19.37
CA ASP A 37 -10.98 -18.90 20.49
C ASP A 37 -12.46 -18.91 20.03
N ASP A 38 -12.73 -19.69 18.97
CA ASP A 38 -14.03 -19.88 18.30
C ASP A 38 -14.68 -18.61 17.69
N GLN A 39 -13.90 -17.53 17.55
CA GLN A 39 -14.29 -16.31 16.87
C GLN A 39 -13.58 -16.18 15.50
N PRO A 40 -14.23 -15.63 14.47
CA PRO A 40 -13.67 -15.54 13.13
C PRO A 40 -12.41 -14.66 13.11
N ALA A 41 -11.37 -15.14 12.44
CA ALA A 41 -10.07 -14.49 12.34
C ALA A 41 -9.57 -14.50 10.90
N LEU A 42 -8.81 -13.46 10.54
CA LEU A 42 -8.15 -13.36 9.25
C LEU A 42 -6.66 -13.11 9.47
N LEU A 43 -5.82 -14.02 8.99
CA LEU A 43 -4.37 -13.95 9.11
C LEU A 43 -3.74 -13.75 7.73
N ILE A 44 -2.93 -12.70 7.58
CA ILE A 44 -2.26 -12.37 6.33
C ILE A 44 -0.76 -12.53 6.55
N LEU A 45 -0.13 -13.37 5.74
CA LEU A 45 1.31 -13.59 5.77
C LEU A 45 1.92 -13.00 4.50
N GLU A 46 2.96 -12.20 4.66
CA GLU A 46 3.71 -11.58 3.58
C GLU A 46 5.20 -11.82 3.80
N ARG A 47 5.94 -12.19 2.74
CA ARG A 47 7.40 -12.27 2.78
C ARG A 47 7.96 -10.87 3.03
N ALA A 48 8.77 -10.74 4.07
CA ALA A 48 9.48 -9.50 4.32
C ALA A 48 10.56 -9.25 3.25
N PRO A 49 10.89 -7.99 2.95
CA PRO A 49 12.03 -7.68 2.10
C PRO A 49 13.33 -8.12 2.78
N PHE A 50 14.35 -8.43 1.97
CA PHE A 50 15.68 -8.71 2.49
C PHE A 50 16.28 -7.45 3.15
N PRO A 51 16.85 -7.55 4.37
CA PRO A 51 17.68 -6.50 4.93
C PRO A 51 18.84 -6.11 4.02
N THR A 52 19.18 -4.82 4.01
CA THR A 52 20.32 -4.29 3.25
C THR A 52 21.60 -4.15 4.09
N SER A 53 21.60 -4.65 5.34
CA SER A 53 22.79 -4.58 6.20
C SER A 53 23.88 -5.53 5.71
N GLN A 54 25.12 -5.04 5.70
CA GLN A 54 26.26 -5.81 5.21
C GLN A 54 26.50 -7.09 6.01
N ASN A 55 26.28 -7.03 7.33
CA ASN A 55 26.44 -8.19 8.22
C ASN A 55 25.47 -9.31 7.84
N TYR A 56 24.18 -8.98 7.73
CA TYR A 56 23.15 -9.93 7.30
C TYR A 56 23.49 -10.58 5.96
N LEU A 57 23.81 -9.77 4.95
CA LEU A 57 24.08 -10.27 3.60
C LEU A 57 25.34 -11.13 3.51
N THR A 58 26.32 -10.91 4.41
CA THR A 58 27.53 -11.73 4.49
C THR A 58 27.25 -13.09 5.11
N ASP A 59 26.37 -13.14 6.11
CA ASP A 59 26.14 -14.34 6.92
C ASP A 59 25.08 -15.28 6.33
N VAL A 60 24.07 -14.75 5.63
CA VAL A 60 22.92 -15.51 5.10
C VAL A 60 23.31 -16.80 4.36
N PRO A 61 24.29 -16.81 3.42
CA PRO A 61 24.64 -18.03 2.70
C PRO A 61 25.11 -19.17 3.61
N ALA A 62 25.80 -18.86 4.71
CA ALA A 62 26.32 -19.84 5.66
C ALA A 62 25.30 -20.25 6.72
N GLN A 63 24.27 -19.43 6.95
CA GLN A 63 23.25 -19.65 7.98
C GLN A 63 21.99 -20.37 7.48
N LEU A 64 21.92 -20.77 6.20
CA LEU A 64 20.78 -21.54 5.69
C LEU A 64 20.69 -22.91 6.38
N VAL A 65 19.59 -23.16 7.09
CA VAL A 65 19.33 -24.48 7.72
C VAL A 65 19.02 -25.58 6.72
N ARG A 66 18.58 -25.20 5.50
CA ARG A 66 18.39 -26.15 4.41
C ARG A 66 18.62 -25.47 3.07
N ILE A 67 19.31 -26.19 2.19
CA ILE A 67 19.48 -25.84 0.78
C ILE A 67 19.12 -27.04 -0.07
N GLN A 68 18.36 -26.81 -1.14
CA GLN A 68 18.01 -27.82 -2.14
C GLN A 68 18.30 -27.27 -3.52
N ASN A 69 19.20 -27.90 -4.26
CA ASN A 69 19.42 -27.57 -5.66
C ASN A 69 18.21 -27.99 -6.50
N LEU A 70 17.76 -27.09 -7.37
CA LEU A 70 16.68 -27.33 -8.33
C LEU A 70 17.23 -27.60 -9.74
N GLY A 71 18.44 -27.13 -10.03
CA GLY A 71 19.15 -27.39 -11.27
C GLY A 71 20.46 -26.60 -11.38
N ALA A 72 21.22 -26.92 -12.42
CA ALA A 72 22.48 -26.28 -12.77
C ALA A 72 22.69 -26.31 -14.30
N ASN A 73 23.29 -25.25 -14.84
CA ASN A 73 23.73 -25.16 -16.22
C ASN A 73 25.00 -24.30 -16.31
N ASP A 74 26.15 -24.93 -16.57
CA ASP A 74 27.48 -24.28 -16.57
C ASP A 74 27.72 -23.48 -15.27
N ILE A 75 27.86 -22.15 -15.34
CA ILE A 75 28.03 -21.29 -14.16
C ILE A 75 26.71 -20.94 -13.44
N TYR A 76 25.54 -21.27 -14.00
CA TYR A 76 24.24 -20.93 -13.44
C TYR A 76 23.68 -22.04 -12.56
N HIS A 77 23.37 -21.72 -11.31
CA HIS A 77 22.82 -22.68 -10.33
C HIS A 77 21.64 -22.04 -9.61
N TRP A 78 20.53 -22.77 -9.42
CA TRP A 78 19.36 -22.27 -8.71
C TRP A 78 18.88 -23.25 -7.64
N PHE A 79 18.48 -22.70 -6.51
CA PHE A 79 18.21 -23.45 -5.28
C PHE A 79 16.94 -22.94 -4.60
N MET A 80 16.36 -23.78 -3.74
CA MET A 80 15.48 -23.36 -2.67
C MET A 80 16.25 -23.34 -1.36
N GLY A 81 16.25 -22.20 -0.67
CA GLY A 81 16.85 -22.03 0.65
C GLY A 81 15.79 -21.84 1.73
N ARG A 82 16.08 -22.32 2.94
CA ARG A 82 15.33 -21.96 4.16
C ARG A 82 16.26 -21.18 5.09
N SER A 83 15.88 -19.95 5.41
CA SER A 83 16.56 -19.11 6.40
C SER A 83 16.72 -19.86 7.72
N GLY A 84 17.90 -19.75 8.34
CA GLY A 84 18.20 -20.34 9.64
C GLY A 84 17.47 -19.65 10.79
N THR A 85 17.55 -20.27 11.96
CA THR A 85 17.08 -19.65 13.21
C THR A 85 18.13 -18.65 13.69
N GLU A 86 17.75 -17.40 13.86
CA GLU A 86 18.57 -16.39 14.53
C GLU A 86 18.92 -16.82 15.97
N THR A 87 20.13 -16.45 16.39
CA THR A 87 20.60 -16.52 17.80
C THR A 87 20.33 -15.21 18.57
N THR A 88 19.77 -14.21 17.89
CA THR A 88 19.52 -12.85 18.38
C THR A 88 18.08 -12.70 18.89
N LYS A 89 17.89 -11.83 19.87
CA LYS A 89 16.57 -11.50 20.44
C LYS A 89 15.88 -10.42 19.57
N PRO A 90 14.54 -10.31 19.61
CA PRO A 90 13.80 -9.30 18.84
C PRO A 90 14.20 -7.85 19.09
N ASP A 91 14.83 -7.57 20.25
CA ASP A 91 15.30 -6.23 20.64
C ASP A 91 16.78 -5.98 20.26
N ASP A 92 17.48 -6.98 19.71
CA ASP A 92 18.85 -6.81 19.23
C ASP A 92 18.83 -6.00 17.93
N ALA A 93 19.85 -5.15 17.77
CA ALA A 93 20.00 -4.30 16.59
C ALA A 93 20.09 -5.09 15.27
N ASP A 94 20.43 -6.39 15.37
CA ASP A 94 20.66 -7.29 14.24
C ASP A 94 19.47 -8.24 13.95
N PHE A 95 18.35 -8.12 14.68
CA PHE A 95 17.15 -8.94 14.41
C PHE A 95 16.60 -8.70 12.99
N PHE A 96 16.39 -9.77 12.23
CA PHE A 96 15.71 -9.74 10.93
C PHE A 96 14.49 -10.67 10.86
N ALA A 97 13.38 -10.16 10.35
CA ALA A 97 12.15 -10.93 10.18
C ALA A 97 11.97 -11.39 8.73
N ASP A 98 11.72 -12.69 8.49
CA ASP A 98 11.38 -13.22 7.16
C ASP A 98 9.91 -12.98 6.77
N LEU A 99 9.04 -12.65 7.73
CA LEU A 99 7.60 -12.52 7.54
C LEU A 99 7.04 -11.25 8.20
N LYS A 100 6.18 -10.56 7.47
CA LYS A 100 5.23 -9.58 7.99
C LYS A 100 3.87 -10.27 8.18
N ILE A 101 3.30 -10.13 9.38
CA ILE A 101 2.02 -10.75 9.74
C ILE A 101 1.01 -9.66 10.07
N ASN A 102 -0.17 -9.71 9.46
CA ASN A 102 -1.33 -8.92 9.88
C ASN A 102 -2.44 -9.84 10.36
N LEU A 103 -2.98 -9.57 11.54
CA LEU A 103 -4.10 -10.30 12.12
C LEU A 103 -5.30 -9.35 12.25
N ILE A 104 -6.44 -9.75 11.70
CA ILE A 104 -7.74 -9.10 11.92
C ILE A 104 -8.58 -10.03 12.78
N TYR A 105 -8.84 -9.64 14.02
CA TYR A 105 -9.52 -10.46 15.00
C TYR A 105 -10.31 -9.61 16.02
N PRO A 106 -11.61 -9.87 16.24
CA PRO A 106 -12.48 -10.70 15.40
C PRO A 106 -12.69 -10.05 14.02
N CYS A 107 -12.66 -10.84 12.95
CA CYS A 107 -12.94 -10.36 11.59
C CYS A 107 -14.45 -10.43 11.27
N THR A 108 -14.85 -9.79 10.17
CA THR A 108 -16.26 -9.72 9.74
C THR A 108 -16.37 -10.14 8.28
N GLU A 109 -17.58 -10.43 7.81
CA GLU A 109 -17.84 -10.75 6.39
C GLU A 109 -17.30 -9.68 5.42
N THR A 110 -17.29 -8.41 5.82
CA THR A 110 -16.70 -7.33 5.03
C THR A 110 -15.19 -7.51 4.85
N HIS A 111 -14.49 -7.94 5.90
CA HIS A 111 -13.07 -8.28 5.82
C HIS A 111 -12.85 -9.51 4.93
N VAL A 112 -13.63 -10.57 5.11
CA VAL A 112 -13.54 -11.80 4.31
C VAL A 112 -13.70 -11.47 2.83
N LYS A 113 -14.73 -10.72 2.44
CA LYS A 113 -14.95 -10.29 1.06
C LYS A 113 -13.80 -9.46 0.50
N LYS A 114 -13.20 -8.58 1.31
CA LYS A 114 -12.08 -7.72 0.92
C LYS A 114 -10.81 -8.51 0.58
N TYR A 115 -10.51 -9.57 1.34
CA TYR A 115 -9.28 -10.35 1.20
C TYR A 115 -9.47 -11.67 0.44
N SER A 116 -10.69 -12.01 0.05
CA SER A 116 -10.99 -13.11 -0.86
C SER A 116 -10.51 -12.80 -2.26
N LYS A 117 -10.10 -13.84 -3.00
CA LYS A 117 -9.77 -13.73 -4.43
C LYS A 117 -11.01 -13.25 -5.19
N GLN A 118 -10.88 -12.13 -5.88
CA GLN A 118 -11.95 -11.57 -6.70
C GLN A 118 -11.54 -11.64 -8.18
N GLY A 119 -12.47 -12.02 -9.04
CA GLY A 119 -12.27 -11.94 -10.49
C GLY A 119 -12.20 -10.48 -10.93
N VAL A 120 -11.16 -10.10 -11.67
CA VAL A 120 -10.99 -8.74 -12.18
C VAL A 120 -11.57 -8.65 -13.60
N ARG A 121 -12.17 -7.50 -13.93
CA ARG A 121 -12.69 -7.17 -15.27
C ARG A 121 -12.17 -5.80 -15.69
N PHE A 122 -11.81 -5.67 -16.96
CA PHE A 122 -11.52 -4.37 -17.56
C PHE A 122 -12.82 -3.79 -18.12
N VAL A 123 -13.15 -2.55 -17.76
CA VAL A 123 -14.43 -1.92 -18.08
C VAL A 123 -14.22 -0.59 -18.80
N THR A 124 -15.20 -0.20 -19.62
CA THR A 124 -15.21 1.09 -20.30
C THR A 124 -16.31 1.96 -19.71
N GLU A 125 -15.93 2.98 -18.95
CA GLU A 125 -16.87 3.91 -18.32
C GLU A 125 -17.03 5.18 -19.17
N THR A 126 -18.17 5.33 -19.84
CA THR A 126 -18.51 6.54 -20.60
C THR A 126 -18.95 7.69 -19.68
N PRO A 127 -19.00 8.94 -20.16
CA PRO A 127 -19.55 10.06 -19.38
C PRO A 127 -20.98 9.81 -18.88
N GLU A 128 -21.81 9.13 -19.67
CA GLU A 128 -23.20 8.78 -19.34
C GLU A 128 -23.23 7.74 -18.21
N ILE A 129 -22.41 6.68 -18.30
CA ILE A 129 -22.28 5.68 -17.22
C ILE A 129 -21.81 6.35 -15.93
N TYR A 130 -20.82 7.25 -16.02
CA TYR A 130 -20.35 8.01 -14.87
C TYR A 130 -21.49 8.80 -14.22
N LYS A 131 -22.22 9.58 -15.01
CA LYS A 131 -23.31 10.44 -14.55
C LYS A 131 -24.45 9.63 -13.94
N ASP A 132 -24.88 8.57 -14.61
CA ASP A 132 -26.14 7.88 -14.30
C ASP A 132 -25.97 6.74 -13.28
N ARG A 133 -24.75 6.16 -13.17
CA ARG A 133 -24.49 4.99 -12.31
C ARG A 133 -23.40 5.23 -11.27
N ILE A 134 -22.26 5.77 -11.68
CA ILE A 134 -21.08 5.86 -10.79
C ILE A 134 -21.21 7.02 -9.82
N ARG A 135 -21.60 8.22 -10.27
CA ARG A 135 -21.76 9.39 -9.42
C ARG A 135 -22.79 9.19 -8.30
N PRO A 136 -23.97 8.58 -8.55
CA PRO A 136 -24.90 8.20 -7.48
C PRO A 136 -24.28 7.21 -6.47
N TYR A 137 -23.53 6.21 -6.95
CA TYR A 137 -22.82 5.27 -6.06
C TYR A 137 -21.74 5.96 -5.21
N MET A 138 -20.99 6.90 -5.79
CA MET A 138 -20.01 7.69 -5.06
C MET A 138 -20.66 8.47 -3.92
N LEU A 139 -21.83 9.07 -4.19
CA LEU A 139 -22.60 9.81 -3.19
C LEU A 139 -23.03 8.90 -2.04
N SER A 140 -23.65 7.74 -2.34
CA SER A 140 -24.09 6.81 -1.30
C SER A 140 -22.93 6.35 -0.40
N LYS A 141 -21.73 6.15 -0.99
CA LYS A 141 -20.53 5.78 -0.23
C LYS A 141 -19.96 6.90 0.63
N ARG A 142 -20.13 8.16 0.26
CA ARG A 142 -19.72 9.29 1.11
C ARG A 142 -20.69 9.50 2.27
N GLU A 143 -21.99 9.28 2.04
CA GLU A 143 -23.03 9.38 3.07
C GLU A 143 -22.88 8.33 4.19
N GLU A 144 -22.19 7.21 3.92
CA GLU A 144 -21.79 6.22 4.95
C GLU A 144 -20.77 6.76 5.99
N GLY A 145 -20.26 7.99 5.86
CA GLY A 145 -19.63 8.73 6.96
C GLY A 145 -18.18 8.35 7.33
N ARG A 146 -17.43 7.71 6.44
CA ARG A 146 -16.11 7.10 6.77
C ARG A 146 -14.91 8.07 6.89
N LEU A 147 -15.09 9.38 6.67
CA LEU A 147 -13.97 10.34 6.53
C LEU A 147 -14.07 11.53 7.50
N ASN A 148 -14.23 11.26 8.80
CA ASN A 148 -14.24 12.26 9.87
C ASN A 148 -12.98 12.20 10.74
N GLY A 149 -11.80 12.32 10.12
CA GLY A 149 -10.51 12.37 10.85
C GLY A 149 -10.15 13.80 11.25
N ASN A 150 -9.95 14.03 12.55
CA ASN A 150 -9.41 15.27 13.13
C ASN A 150 -7.88 15.16 13.26
N GLU A 151 -7.16 14.98 12.15
CA GLU A 151 -5.70 14.88 12.16
C GLU A 151 -5.05 16.21 11.74
N ALA A 152 -3.87 16.49 12.30
CA ALA A 152 -3.16 17.75 12.12
C ALA A 152 -2.66 17.90 10.67
N LEU A 153 -3.10 18.96 9.99
CA LEU A 153 -2.78 19.25 8.60
C LEU A 153 -1.43 19.96 8.46
N VAL A 154 -0.71 19.72 7.36
CA VAL A 154 0.58 20.36 7.07
C VAL A 154 0.39 21.86 6.81
N ARG A 155 -0.79 22.26 6.32
CA ARG A 155 -1.29 23.65 6.23
C ARG A 155 -2.83 23.63 6.24
N PRO A 156 -3.53 24.53 6.94
CA PRO A 156 -4.99 24.64 6.86
C PRO A 156 -5.44 25.50 5.65
N GLY A 157 -6.55 25.14 5.00
CA GLY A 157 -7.19 25.83 3.87
C GLY A 157 -7.40 24.96 2.62
N ASP A 158 -7.80 25.56 1.50
CA ASP A 158 -8.07 24.83 0.24
C ASP A 158 -6.82 24.16 -0.39
N GLU A 159 -5.65 24.56 0.08
CA GLU A 159 -4.32 24.02 -0.29
C GLU A 159 -3.76 23.08 0.78
N GLY A 160 -4.53 22.83 1.84
CA GLY A 160 -4.14 21.96 2.92
C GLY A 160 -4.13 20.49 2.54
N PHE A 161 -3.24 19.74 3.17
CA PHE A 161 -3.20 18.29 3.07
C PHE A 161 -2.57 17.64 4.30
N LEU A 162 -2.86 16.35 4.45
CA LEU A 162 -2.27 15.45 5.42
C LEU A 162 -1.51 14.36 4.67
N MET A 163 -0.24 14.14 5.02
CA MET A 163 0.55 13.03 4.50
C MET A 163 0.65 11.93 5.53
N LEU A 164 0.31 10.71 5.12
CA LEU A 164 0.36 9.51 5.95
C LEU A 164 1.19 8.43 5.26
N PRO A 165 1.97 7.63 6.00
CA PRO A 165 2.55 6.41 5.44
C PRO A 165 1.44 5.43 5.03
N ASP A 166 1.55 4.83 3.85
CA ASP A 166 0.65 3.76 3.42
C ASP A 166 0.76 2.56 4.38
N LEU A 167 -0.36 1.85 4.57
CA LEU A 167 -0.43 0.68 5.45
C LEU A 167 0.59 -0.42 5.09
N ASN A 168 0.96 -0.52 3.81
CA ASN A 168 1.86 -1.56 3.34
C ASN A 168 3.33 -1.20 3.54
N TRP A 169 3.68 0.08 3.71
CA TRP A 169 5.06 0.51 3.90
C TRP A 169 5.56 0.23 5.33
N ASP A 170 6.78 -0.28 5.46
CA ASP A 170 7.44 -0.59 6.74
C ASP A 170 7.94 0.66 7.48
N ARG A 171 7.89 1.82 6.84
CA ARG A 171 8.37 3.13 7.34
C ARG A 171 9.89 3.19 7.58
N LYS A 172 10.64 2.22 7.04
CA LYS A 172 12.10 2.10 7.20
C LYS A 172 12.80 2.05 5.84
N THR A 173 12.34 1.19 4.95
CA THR A 173 12.97 0.99 3.64
C THR A 173 12.56 2.11 2.70
N LEU A 174 13.45 3.08 2.47
CA LEU A 174 13.14 4.26 1.64
C LEU A 174 12.88 3.93 0.17
N ASP A 175 13.54 2.90 -0.37
CA ASP A 175 13.24 2.40 -1.72
C ASP A 175 11.82 1.84 -1.84
N ALA A 176 11.21 1.45 -0.72
CA ALA A 176 9.83 1.02 -0.64
C ALA A 176 8.88 2.15 -0.17
N LEU A 177 9.32 3.41 -0.14
CA LEU A 177 8.52 4.53 0.34
C LEU A 177 7.20 4.61 -0.43
N HIS A 178 6.12 4.66 0.35
CA HIS A 178 4.76 4.84 -0.13
C HIS A 178 4.00 5.71 0.88
N LEU A 179 3.68 6.93 0.45
CA LEU A 179 2.88 7.89 1.21
C LEU A 179 1.54 8.11 0.51
N LEU A 180 0.57 8.55 1.30
CA LEU A 180 -0.75 8.98 0.87
C LEU A 180 -0.97 10.42 1.32
N ALA A 181 -1.21 11.31 0.36
CA ALA A 181 -1.61 12.68 0.62
C ALA A 181 -3.14 12.80 0.52
N LEU A 182 -3.79 13.07 1.65
CA LEU A 182 -5.22 13.37 1.75
C LEU A 182 -5.39 14.89 1.71
N VAL A 183 -6.09 15.42 0.71
CA VAL A 183 -6.32 16.87 0.60
C VAL A 183 -7.37 17.34 1.62
N GLU A 184 -7.29 18.58 2.09
CA GLU A 184 -8.26 19.12 3.04
C GLU A 184 -9.60 19.43 2.38
N ARG A 185 -9.56 20.02 1.17
CA ARG A 185 -10.75 20.34 0.39
C ARG A 185 -11.63 19.10 0.16
N ARG A 186 -12.95 19.28 0.22
CA ARG A 186 -13.91 18.15 0.20
C ARG A 186 -14.75 18.04 -1.08
N ASP A 187 -14.59 18.98 -2.01
CA ASP A 187 -15.38 19.10 -3.24
C ASP A 187 -14.87 18.23 -4.39
N ILE A 188 -13.65 17.67 -4.30
CA ILE A 188 -13.08 16.75 -5.28
C ILE A 188 -13.14 15.32 -4.74
N TRP A 189 -13.92 14.46 -5.39
CA TRP A 189 -14.17 13.10 -4.92
C TRP A 189 -13.30 12.07 -5.65
N SER A 190 -12.93 12.40 -6.89
CA SER A 190 -12.02 11.62 -7.73
C SER A 190 -11.47 12.50 -8.86
N LEU A 191 -10.63 11.94 -9.73
CA LEU A 191 -10.15 12.65 -10.91
C LEU A 191 -11.27 13.16 -11.84
N ARG A 192 -12.49 12.59 -11.78
CA ARG A 192 -13.64 13.04 -12.57
C ARG A 192 -14.13 14.44 -12.20
N ASP A 193 -13.79 14.94 -11.00
CA ASP A 193 -14.15 16.30 -10.56
C ASP A 193 -13.10 17.34 -10.99
N LEU A 194 -11.95 16.91 -11.50
CA LEU A 194 -10.91 17.81 -11.97
C LEU A 194 -11.34 18.52 -13.26
N ARG A 195 -10.93 19.78 -13.38
CA ARG A 195 -11.28 20.73 -14.44
C ARG A 195 -10.05 21.58 -14.71
N LYS A 196 -10.00 22.32 -15.83
CA LYS A 196 -8.83 23.16 -16.14
C LYS A 196 -8.53 24.21 -15.07
N LYS A 197 -9.58 24.77 -14.44
CA LYS A 197 -9.41 25.69 -13.30
C LYS A 197 -8.64 25.10 -12.12
N HIS A 198 -8.51 23.77 -12.03
CA HIS A 198 -7.76 23.09 -10.99
C HIS A 198 -6.28 22.87 -11.34
N ILE A 199 -5.82 23.18 -12.56
CA ILE A 199 -4.41 22.99 -12.95
C ILE A 199 -3.44 23.76 -12.03
N PRO A 200 -3.65 25.06 -11.72
CA PRO A 200 -2.76 25.78 -10.81
C PRO A 200 -2.70 25.14 -9.41
N TRP A 201 -3.85 24.66 -8.92
CA TRP A 201 -3.93 23.96 -7.63
C TRP A 201 -3.20 22.60 -7.68
N LEU A 202 -3.32 21.83 -8.77
CA LEU A 202 -2.59 20.56 -8.94
C LEU A 202 -1.06 20.78 -9.00
N GLN A 203 -0.61 21.85 -9.66
CA GLN A 203 0.81 22.23 -9.71
C GLN A 203 1.32 22.61 -8.32
N HIS A 204 0.55 23.42 -7.57
CA HIS A 204 0.86 23.79 -6.19
C HIS A 204 0.95 22.55 -5.29
N MET A 205 -0.03 21.65 -5.37
CA MET A 205 -0.04 20.39 -4.63
C MET A 205 1.19 19.53 -4.97
N LYS A 206 1.51 19.35 -6.26
CA LYS A 206 2.68 18.58 -6.68
C LYS A 206 3.96 19.11 -6.03
N THR A 207 4.21 20.42 -6.13
CA THR A 207 5.42 21.06 -5.58
C THR A 207 5.50 20.83 -4.07
N HIS A 208 4.45 21.12 -3.32
CA HIS A 208 4.49 21.00 -1.86
C HIS A 208 4.54 19.56 -1.35
N LEU A 209 3.92 18.61 -2.05
CA LEU A 209 4.04 17.19 -1.68
C LEU A 209 5.47 16.68 -1.88
N ILE A 210 6.13 17.08 -2.97
CA ILE A 210 7.53 16.74 -3.22
C ILE A 210 8.42 17.40 -2.16
N ASP A 211 8.30 18.70 -1.94
CA ASP A 211 9.10 19.45 -0.97
C ASP A 211 8.95 18.88 0.44
N ALA A 212 7.72 18.59 0.86
CA ALA A 212 7.46 18.02 2.18
C ALA A 212 8.04 16.60 2.30
N THR A 213 7.96 15.78 1.25
CA THR A 213 8.54 14.43 1.24
C THR A 213 10.07 14.49 1.36
N VAL A 214 10.75 15.29 0.54
CA VAL A 214 12.22 15.45 0.55
C VAL A 214 12.71 16.06 1.86
N LYS A 215 11.97 17.03 2.43
CA LYS A 215 12.29 17.60 3.74
C LYS A 215 12.21 16.56 4.87
N THR A 216 11.24 15.65 4.81
CA THR A 216 11.10 14.56 5.80
C THR A 216 12.12 13.45 5.57
N TYR A 217 12.51 13.18 4.32
CA TYR A 217 13.45 12.13 3.94
C TYR A 217 14.59 12.72 3.08
N PRO A 218 15.60 13.35 3.69
CA PRO A 218 16.61 14.16 2.98
C PRO A 218 17.50 13.40 1.99
N SER A 219 17.52 12.08 2.03
CA SER A 219 18.26 11.23 1.09
C SER A 219 17.49 10.94 -0.20
N ILE A 220 16.24 11.37 -0.30
CA ILE A 220 15.40 11.22 -1.49
C ILE A 220 15.42 12.52 -2.28
N GLU A 221 15.66 12.43 -3.58
CA GLU A 221 15.65 13.55 -4.51
C GLU A 221 14.27 13.73 -5.16
N PRO A 222 13.89 14.95 -5.60
CA PRO A 222 12.59 15.22 -6.22
C PRO A 222 12.22 14.32 -7.40
N ASP A 223 13.20 13.94 -8.23
CA ASP A 223 13.03 13.09 -9.40
C ASP A 223 13.00 11.58 -9.08
N GLN A 224 13.19 11.22 -7.81
CA GLN A 224 13.01 9.88 -7.29
C GLN A 224 11.58 9.61 -6.81
N LEU A 225 10.64 10.51 -7.08
CA LEU A 225 9.23 10.38 -6.67
C LEU A 225 8.28 10.26 -7.88
N LYS A 226 7.35 9.30 -7.79
CA LYS A 226 6.21 9.17 -8.70
C LYS A 226 4.95 9.60 -7.98
N LEU A 227 4.19 10.52 -8.57
CA LEU A 227 2.90 10.97 -8.05
C LEU A 227 1.76 10.51 -8.96
N TYR A 228 0.76 9.85 -8.39
CA TYR A 228 -0.39 9.36 -9.13
C TYR A 228 -1.65 9.30 -8.26
N VAL A 229 -2.81 9.19 -8.91
CA VAL A 229 -4.10 8.97 -8.26
C VAL A 229 -4.71 7.67 -8.76
N HIS A 230 -5.69 7.14 -8.03
CA HIS A 230 -6.41 5.94 -8.45
C HIS A 230 -7.72 6.26 -9.19
N TYR A 231 -8.03 5.43 -10.18
CA TYR A 231 -9.36 5.35 -10.79
C TYR A 231 -9.75 3.91 -11.12
N GLN A 232 -10.84 3.36 -10.57
CA GLN A 232 -11.66 3.90 -9.49
C GLN A 232 -10.85 4.03 -8.17
N PRO A 233 -11.01 5.08 -7.36
CA PRO A 233 -10.33 5.21 -6.08
C PRO A 233 -10.93 4.26 -5.03
N THR A 234 -10.14 3.92 -3.99
CA THR A 234 -10.62 3.09 -2.88
C THR A 234 -11.58 3.86 -1.95
N TYR A 235 -11.39 5.18 -1.84
CA TYR A 235 -12.26 6.09 -1.09
C TYR A 235 -12.58 7.32 -1.94
N TYR A 236 -13.82 7.82 -1.88
CA TYR A 236 -14.27 8.95 -2.69
C TYR A 236 -13.97 10.30 -2.05
N HIS A 237 -12.69 10.51 -1.77
CA HIS A 237 -12.08 11.77 -1.35
C HIS A 237 -10.73 11.85 -2.01
N PHE A 238 -10.44 12.95 -2.71
CA PHE A 238 -9.26 13.03 -3.55
C PHE A 238 -7.98 12.81 -2.74
N HIS A 239 -7.12 11.93 -3.24
CA HIS A 239 -5.86 11.61 -2.61
C HIS A 239 -4.80 11.30 -3.66
N ILE A 240 -3.57 11.65 -3.34
CA ILE A 240 -2.41 11.47 -4.21
C ILE A 240 -1.48 10.47 -3.54
N HIS A 241 -1.12 9.41 -4.27
CA HIS A 241 -0.06 8.51 -3.88
C HIS A 241 1.28 9.12 -4.26
N ILE A 242 2.23 9.07 -3.33
CA ILE A 242 3.61 9.47 -3.54
C ILE A 242 4.45 8.23 -3.26
N VAL A 243 5.17 7.74 -4.27
CA VAL A 243 6.00 6.54 -4.13
C VAL A 243 7.41 6.80 -4.62
N HIS A 244 8.38 6.10 -4.05
CA HIS A 244 9.73 6.08 -4.60
C HIS A 244 9.74 5.46 -6.00
N VAL A 245 10.62 5.93 -6.89
CA VAL A 245 10.77 5.38 -8.25
C VAL A 245 11.17 3.90 -8.22
N GLN A 246 11.99 3.49 -7.24
CA GLN A 246 12.43 2.10 -7.04
C GLN A 246 11.37 1.18 -6.41
N LEU A 247 10.24 1.72 -5.92
CA LEU A 247 9.19 0.89 -5.34
C LEU A 247 8.65 -0.08 -6.39
N GLU A 248 8.74 -1.38 -6.10
CA GLU A 248 8.25 -2.46 -6.96
C GLU A 248 6.79 -2.20 -7.37
N ALA A 249 6.56 -2.22 -8.69
CA ALA A 249 5.26 -1.87 -9.25
C ALA A 249 4.24 -2.99 -9.00
N GLY A 250 3.40 -2.81 -7.97
CA GLY A 250 2.23 -3.65 -7.72
C GLY A 250 0.95 -3.17 -8.38
N ALA A 251 -0.19 -3.80 -8.05
CA ALA A 251 -1.51 -3.44 -8.56
C ALA A 251 -1.89 -1.96 -8.31
N THR A 252 -1.34 -1.33 -7.27
CA THR A 252 -1.55 0.10 -6.97
C THR A 252 -0.93 1.03 -8.01
N GLN A 253 0.08 0.59 -8.77
CA GLN A 253 0.78 1.38 -9.80
C GLN A 253 0.38 0.98 -11.24
N ALA A 254 -0.47 -0.04 -11.40
CA ALA A 254 -0.75 -0.63 -12.70
C ALA A 254 -1.63 0.27 -13.60
N THR A 255 -1.41 0.18 -14.92
CA THR A 255 -2.35 0.72 -15.92
C THR A 255 -3.74 0.14 -15.71
N GLY A 256 -4.76 0.98 -15.83
CA GLY A 256 -6.15 0.62 -15.49
C GLY A 256 -6.49 0.83 -14.01
N LYS A 257 -5.54 1.29 -13.19
CA LYS A 257 -5.76 1.70 -11.80
C LYS A 257 -5.08 3.03 -11.47
N ALA A 258 -3.78 3.15 -11.72
CA ALA A 258 -3.03 4.38 -11.49
C ALA A 258 -3.11 5.31 -12.69
N VAL A 259 -3.29 6.60 -12.42
CA VAL A 259 -3.23 7.68 -13.41
C VAL A 259 -2.25 8.73 -12.90
N GLY A 260 -1.14 8.94 -13.63
CA GLY A 260 -0.08 9.87 -13.24
C GLY A 260 -0.60 11.30 -13.11
N LEU A 261 -0.14 12.02 -12.08
CA LEU A 261 -0.62 13.36 -11.77
C LEU A 261 -0.34 14.35 -12.91
N GLU A 262 0.85 14.25 -13.51
CA GLU A 262 1.27 15.03 -14.68
C GLU A 262 0.41 14.71 -15.90
N SER A 263 0.12 13.43 -16.14
CA SER A 263 -0.74 13.03 -17.25
C SER A 263 -2.14 13.62 -17.13
N ILE A 264 -2.67 13.72 -15.91
CA ILE A 264 -3.96 14.40 -15.65
C ILE A 264 -3.86 15.89 -15.98
N MET A 265 -2.81 16.58 -15.52
CA MET A 265 -2.61 18.01 -15.78
C MET A 265 -2.49 18.28 -17.29
N GLU A 266 -1.68 17.51 -18.01
CA GLU A 266 -1.52 17.63 -19.46
C GLU A 266 -2.81 17.34 -20.21
N THR A 267 -3.54 16.29 -19.82
CA THR A 267 -4.84 15.95 -20.41
C THR A 267 -5.83 17.10 -20.22
N LEU A 268 -5.95 17.65 -19.01
CA LEU A 268 -6.81 18.80 -18.75
C LEU A 268 -6.40 20.01 -19.59
N GLY A 269 -5.09 20.29 -19.71
CA GLY A 269 -4.58 21.38 -20.53
C GLY A 269 -4.98 21.26 -22.01
N ALA A 270 -4.89 20.05 -22.56
CA ALA A 270 -5.19 19.76 -23.96
C ALA A 270 -6.71 19.69 -24.30
N MET A 271 -7.58 19.45 -23.32
CA MET A 271 -9.03 19.37 -23.55
C MET A 271 -9.60 20.67 -24.14
N ARG A 272 -10.67 20.60 -24.95
CA ARG A 272 -11.39 21.80 -25.42
C ARG A 272 -12.38 22.28 -24.34
N GLY A 273 -12.61 23.59 -24.26
CA GLY A 273 -13.50 24.21 -23.26
C GLY A 273 -12.76 24.79 -22.05
N LYS A 274 -13.49 25.48 -21.16
CA LYS A 274 -12.98 26.00 -19.87
C LYS A 274 -13.03 24.92 -18.78
#